data_AF-A0A7S1LB83-F1
#
_entry.id   AF-A0A7S1LB83-F1
#
_cell.length_a   1.000
_cell.length_b   1.000
_cell.length_c   1.000
_cell.angle_alpha   90.00
_cell.angle_beta   90.00
_cell.angle_gamma   90.00
#
_symmetry.space_group_name_H-M   'P 1'
#
loop_
_entity.id
_entity.type
_entity.pdbx_description
1 polymer ?
#
loop_
_entity_poly.entity_id
_entity_poly.type
_entity_poly.pdbx_seq_one_letter_code
_entity_poly.pdbx_strand_id
1 'polypeptide(L)'
;AFEALRGHVCQLSSLPMAIKDVHPADAEFSYSELQPREAPTAADGVQRTLHQVVVEFEASGRWPNDVQASRRVAGALLLQMREELRQDLGIEAEATGDFLDVRYPEVTFRVRIFHPHELMDAAHRVTNFQAKTSSPLPSHELIERLRLLWWRPRVRSALHGHVLQRPALAGAVRLCKRWMGSQMLAGYDEFVEHLAAFCFLHPAPFEAPTSPQVGFCRVCWLLQAFDWQHEPLIVDFDGKLTEEERLSMRQSFEAHHDEGDGLVPFWVCSRFDPHALLLELPPATVAAWLRRRARHALELCRRQ
;
A
#
# COMPACT_ATOMS: atom_id res chain seq x y z
N ALA A 1 4.53 -0.13 -20.92
CA ALA A 1 5.63 -0.87 -20.26
C ALA A 1 5.13 -1.97 -19.32
N PHE A 2 4.28 -1.65 -18.33
CA PHE A 2 3.79 -2.67 -17.37
C PHE A 2 3.06 -3.86 -18.04
N GLU A 3 2.14 -3.59 -18.97
CA GLU A 3 1.44 -4.65 -19.71
C GLU A 3 2.39 -5.56 -20.51
N ALA A 4 3.49 -5.00 -21.03
CA ALA A 4 4.52 -5.78 -21.71
C ALA A 4 5.29 -6.67 -20.72
N LEU A 5 5.66 -6.13 -19.54
CA LEU A 5 6.24 -6.94 -18.46
C LEU A 5 5.30 -8.08 -18.06
N ARG A 6 4.02 -7.80 -17.83
CA ARG A 6 3.04 -8.84 -17.49
C ARG A 6 3.01 -9.93 -18.56
N GLY A 7 2.94 -9.53 -19.83
CA GLY A 7 2.99 -10.46 -20.96
C GLY A 7 4.23 -11.35 -20.96
N HIS A 8 5.42 -10.75 -20.86
CA HIS A 8 6.69 -11.50 -20.86
C HIS A 8 6.82 -12.43 -19.66
N VAL A 9 6.48 -11.95 -18.46
CA VAL A 9 6.60 -12.72 -17.21
C VAL A 9 5.60 -13.89 -17.18
N CYS A 10 4.36 -13.68 -17.62
CA CYS A 10 3.36 -14.75 -17.68
C CYS A 10 3.64 -15.80 -18.77
N GLN A 11 4.50 -15.51 -19.75
CA GLN A 11 4.89 -16.45 -20.81
C GLN A 11 6.12 -17.30 -20.46
N LEU A 12 6.75 -17.07 -19.30
CA LEU A 12 7.89 -17.85 -18.85
C LEU A 12 7.48 -19.32 -18.64
N SER A 13 8.18 -20.20 -19.33
CA SER A 13 7.90 -21.62 -19.46
C SER A 13 8.85 -22.50 -18.65
N SER A 14 10.02 -21.96 -18.26
CA SER A 14 11.01 -22.75 -17.52
C SER A 14 10.58 -23.00 -16.06
N LEU A 15 9.72 -22.15 -15.51
CA LEU A 15 9.34 -22.18 -14.09
C LEU A 15 8.57 -23.45 -13.72
N PRO A 16 8.80 -24.03 -12.53
CA PRO A 16 8.12 -25.25 -12.08
C PRO A 16 6.62 -25.05 -11.77
N MET A 17 6.15 -23.80 -11.75
CA MET A 17 4.78 -23.39 -11.51
C MET A 17 4.49 -22.14 -12.34
N ALA A 18 3.30 -22.06 -12.93
CA ALA A 18 2.89 -20.93 -13.75
C ALA A 18 2.61 -19.70 -12.88
N ILE A 19 2.83 -18.53 -13.46
CA ILE A 19 2.49 -17.24 -12.85
C ILE A 19 1.01 -16.97 -13.08
N LYS A 20 0.27 -16.85 -11.98
CA LYS A 20 -1.17 -16.57 -11.97
C LYS A 20 -1.44 -15.12 -12.35
N ASP A 21 -0.73 -14.18 -11.72
CA ASP A 21 -0.92 -12.75 -11.96
C ASP A 21 0.31 -11.90 -11.56
N VAL A 22 0.35 -10.66 -12.03
CA VAL A 22 1.36 -9.65 -11.70
C VAL A 22 0.67 -8.38 -11.23
N HIS A 23 0.87 -8.04 -9.96
CA HIS A 23 0.19 -6.95 -9.29
C HIS A 23 1.07 -5.70 -9.18
N PRO A 24 0.59 -4.51 -9.57
CA PRO A 24 1.30 -3.25 -9.31
C PRO A 24 1.25 -2.86 -7.83
N ALA A 25 2.34 -2.30 -7.29
CA ALA A 25 2.40 -1.92 -5.86
C ALA A 25 2.62 -0.41 -5.61
N ASP A 26 3.39 0.28 -6.45
CA ASP A 26 3.80 1.68 -6.21
C ASP A 26 2.72 2.72 -6.54
N ALA A 27 2.86 3.93 -5.99
CA ALA A 27 1.88 5.02 -6.12
C ALA A 27 1.71 5.56 -7.55
N GLU A 28 2.71 5.37 -8.40
CA GLU A 28 2.61 5.68 -9.84
C GLU A 28 1.40 4.96 -10.48
N PHE A 29 1.12 3.72 -10.06
CA PHE A 29 0.03 2.93 -10.64
C PHE A 29 -1.36 3.42 -10.25
N SER A 30 -1.50 4.36 -9.32
CA SER A 30 -2.76 5.10 -9.13
C SER A 30 -2.58 6.60 -9.31
N TYR A 31 -1.58 7.01 -10.09
CA TYR A 31 -1.31 8.41 -10.42
C TYR A 31 -1.05 9.29 -9.18
N SER A 32 -0.74 8.72 -8.02
CA SER A 32 -0.60 9.43 -6.74
C SER A 32 0.85 9.68 -6.33
N GLU A 33 1.80 9.32 -7.19
CA GLU A 33 3.23 9.58 -6.99
C GLU A 33 3.53 11.09 -7.02
N LEU A 34 4.41 11.56 -6.14
CA LEU A 34 4.85 12.96 -6.13
C LEU A 34 6.04 13.19 -7.06
N GLN A 35 7.00 12.28 -6.99
CA GLN A 35 8.24 12.33 -7.74
C GLN A 35 8.59 10.91 -8.17
N PRO A 36 8.93 10.69 -9.45
CA PRO A 36 9.34 9.38 -9.91
C PRO A 36 10.53 8.89 -9.10
N ARG A 37 10.44 7.67 -8.57
CA ARG A 37 11.58 7.04 -7.89
C ARG A 37 12.61 6.64 -8.93
N GLU A 38 13.84 7.11 -8.78
CA GLU A 38 14.93 6.72 -9.68
C GLU A 38 15.38 5.28 -9.40
N ALA A 39 15.58 4.50 -10.46
CA ALA A 39 16.21 3.20 -10.39
C ALA A 39 17.72 3.33 -10.22
N PRO A 40 18.40 2.36 -9.60
CA PRO A 40 19.86 2.31 -9.60
C PRO A 40 20.40 2.39 -11.03
N THR A 41 21.41 3.24 -11.24
CA THR A 41 22.02 3.42 -12.57
C THR A 41 22.64 2.09 -13.02
N ALA A 42 22.19 1.60 -14.17
CA ALA A 42 22.73 0.39 -14.78
C ALA A 42 24.03 0.70 -15.53
N ALA A 43 24.73 -0.35 -15.97
CA ALA A 43 26.01 -0.24 -16.67
C ALA A 43 25.93 0.55 -17.99
N ASP A 44 24.73 0.66 -18.57
CA ASP A 44 24.46 1.43 -19.78
C ASP A 44 24.37 2.96 -19.55
N GLY A 45 24.39 3.41 -18.29
CA GLY A 45 24.30 4.83 -17.93
C GLY A 45 22.91 5.45 -18.14
N VAL A 46 21.89 4.68 -18.49
CA VAL A 46 20.54 5.18 -18.76
C VAL A 46 19.76 5.30 -17.45
N GLN A 47 19.30 6.52 -17.15
CA GLN A 47 18.43 6.80 -16.01
C GLN A 47 17.01 6.29 -16.29
N ARG A 48 16.43 5.61 -15.29
CA ARG A 48 15.11 4.97 -15.38
C ARG A 48 14.32 5.22 -14.11
N THR A 49 13.00 5.16 -14.19
CA THR A 49 12.16 5.09 -12.99
C THR A 49 12.14 3.66 -12.43
N LEU A 50 11.89 3.51 -11.13
CA LEU A 50 11.77 2.23 -10.45
C LEU A 50 10.31 2.01 -10.05
N HIS A 51 9.73 0.90 -10.49
CA HIS A 51 8.36 0.52 -10.15
C HIS A 51 8.29 -0.90 -9.58
N GLN A 52 7.73 -1.05 -8.39
CA GLN A 52 7.56 -2.32 -7.72
C GLN A 52 6.31 -3.05 -8.22
N VAL A 53 6.51 -4.34 -8.49
CA VAL A 53 5.45 -5.26 -8.90
C VAL A 53 5.61 -6.57 -8.14
N VAL A 54 4.48 -7.22 -7.87
CA VAL A 54 4.43 -8.45 -7.10
C VAL A 54 3.83 -9.56 -7.96
N VAL A 55 4.58 -10.62 -8.17
CA VAL A 55 4.18 -11.82 -8.89
C VAL A 55 3.52 -12.79 -7.93
N GLU A 56 2.36 -13.32 -8.33
CA GLU A 56 1.65 -14.39 -7.66
C GLU A 56 1.67 -15.64 -8.53
N PHE A 57 2.11 -16.76 -7.97
CA PHE A 57 2.11 -18.05 -8.66
C PHE A 57 0.78 -18.79 -8.46
N GLU A 58 0.51 -19.76 -9.33
CA GLU A 58 -0.56 -20.73 -9.08
C GLU A 58 -0.35 -21.51 -7.79
N ALA A 59 -1.46 -22.00 -7.20
CA ALA A 59 -1.40 -22.78 -5.98
C ALA A 59 -0.56 -24.04 -6.18
N SER A 60 0.45 -24.22 -5.34
CA SER A 60 1.36 -25.36 -5.41
C SER A 60 1.64 -25.90 -4.01
N GLY A 61 1.47 -27.21 -3.82
CA GLY A 61 1.86 -27.89 -2.59
C GLY A 61 3.37 -28.12 -2.47
N ARG A 62 4.19 -27.61 -3.41
CA ARG A 62 5.65 -27.82 -3.44
C ARG A 62 6.43 -26.78 -2.64
N TRP A 63 5.76 -25.77 -2.10
CA TRP A 63 6.42 -24.76 -1.29
C TRP A 63 6.81 -25.30 0.09
N PRO A 64 8.00 -24.98 0.61
CA PRO A 64 8.41 -25.38 1.95
C PRO A 64 7.51 -24.77 3.03
N ASN A 65 7.33 -25.47 4.15
CA ASN A 65 6.65 -24.92 5.33
C ASN A 65 7.54 -23.95 6.12
N ASP A 66 8.87 -24.08 6.02
CA ASP A 66 9.81 -23.18 6.66
C ASP A 66 9.91 -21.85 5.89
N VAL A 67 9.87 -20.74 6.62
CA VAL A 67 9.91 -19.38 6.06
C VAL A 67 11.22 -19.13 5.32
N GLN A 68 12.36 -19.54 5.90
CA GLN A 68 13.68 -19.30 5.29
C GLN A 68 13.89 -20.17 4.05
N ALA A 69 13.42 -21.42 4.07
CA ALA A 69 13.39 -22.29 2.90
C ALA A 69 12.48 -21.71 1.80
N SER A 70 11.30 -21.20 2.15
CA SER A 70 10.39 -20.53 1.20
C SER A 70 11.05 -19.34 0.51
N ARG A 71 11.76 -18.50 1.25
CA ARG A 71 12.51 -17.35 0.70
C ARG A 71 13.61 -17.80 -0.25
N ARG A 72 14.34 -18.87 0.07
CA ARG A 72 15.36 -19.43 -0.82
C ARG A 72 14.76 -19.97 -2.12
N VAL A 73 13.60 -20.62 -2.06
CA VAL A 73 12.86 -21.06 -3.25
C VAL A 73 12.43 -19.85 -4.09
N ALA A 74 11.90 -18.80 -3.48
CA ALA A 74 11.56 -17.56 -4.19
C ALA A 74 12.79 -16.95 -4.89
N GLY A 75 13.94 -16.87 -4.21
CA GLY A 75 15.20 -16.41 -4.81
C GLY A 75 15.64 -17.28 -6.00
N ALA A 76 15.50 -18.62 -5.89
CA ALA A 76 15.80 -19.52 -7.00
C ALA A 76 14.88 -19.31 -8.21
N LEU A 77 13.58 -19.09 -7.98
CA LEU A 77 12.63 -18.77 -9.04
C LEU A 77 12.98 -17.43 -9.72
N LEU A 78 13.34 -16.40 -8.95
CA LEU A 78 13.78 -15.11 -9.51
C LEU A 78 15.04 -15.25 -10.38
N LEU A 79 16.00 -16.09 -9.97
CA LEU A 79 17.19 -16.39 -10.78
C LEU A 79 16.83 -17.11 -12.07
N GLN A 80 15.87 -18.02 -12.02
CA GLN A 80 15.39 -18.74 -13.20
C GLN A 80 14.64 -17.82 -14.16
N MET A 81 13.75 -16.96 -13.65
CA MET A 81 13.08 -15.91 -14.42
C MET A 81 14.10 -14.99 -15.12
N ARG A 82 15.15 -14.58 -14.41
CA ARG A 82 16.24 -13.77 -14.97
C ARG A 82 16.91 -14.46 -16.16
N GLU A 83 17.20 -15.75 -16.03
CA GLU A 83 17.89 -16.49 -17.10
C GLU A 83 17.04 -16.57 -18.37
N GLU A 84 15.77 -16.95 -18.23
CA GLU A 84 14.84 -17.05 -19.36
C GLU A 84 14.57 -15.68 -20.00
N LEU A 85 14.39 -14.61 -19.20
CA LEU A 85 14.23 -13.25 -19.72
C LEU A 85 15.44 -12.79 -20.56
N ARG A 86 16.67 -13.16 -20.14
CA ARG A 86 17.89 -12.76 -20.85
C ARG A 86 18.16 -13.62 -22.09
N GLN A 87 18.01 -14.93 -21.98
CA GLN A 87 18.33 -15.87 -23.05
C GLN A 87 17.28 -15.87 -24.16
N ASP A 88 15.99 -15.94 -23.79
CA ASP A 88 14.91 -16.20 -24.75
C ASP A 88 14.26 -14.90 -25.24
N LEU A 89 14.19 -13.89 -24.37
CA LEU A 89 13.53 -12.61 -24.67
C LEU A 89 14.51 -11.44 -24.89
N GLY A 90 15.80 -11.62 -24.61
CA GLY A 90 16.81 -10.58 -24.74
C GLY A 90 16.59 -9.37 -23.81
N ILE A 91 15.81 -9.54 -22.74
CA ILE A 91 15.49 -8.47 -21.78
C ILE A 91 16.54 -8.47 -20.68
N GLU A 92 17.16 -7.31 -20.45
CA GLU A 92 18.10 -7.16 -19.36
C GLU A 92 17.42 -7.30 -18.01
N ALA A 93 17.94 -8.21 -17.18
CA ALA A 93 17.41 -8.45 -15.86
C ALA A 93 18.51 -8.82 -14.85
N GLU A 94 18.34 -8.39 -13.60
CA GLU A 94 19.26 -8.63 -12.50
C GLU A 94 18.51 -9.11 -11.26
N ALA A 95 18.86 -10.30 -10.76
CA ALA A 95 18.23 -10.90 -9.59
C ALA A 95 19.12 -10.83 -8.36
N THR A 96 18.48 -10.61 -7.22
CA THR A 96 19.02 -10.78 -5.86
C THR A 96 18.28 -11.94 -5.17
N GLY A 97 18.59 -12.18 -3.89
CA GLY A 97 17.82 -13.15 -3.09
C GLY A 97 16.36 -12.74 -2.85
N ASP A 98 16.02 -11.45 -3.00
CA ASP A 98 14.71 -10.90 -2.60
C ASP A 98 13.88 -10.28 -3.74
N PHE A 99 14.51 -9.92 -4.86
CA PHE A 99 13.84 -9.28 -5.99
C PHE A 99 14.59 -9.47 -7.31
N LEU A 100 13.89 -9.24 -8.42
CA LEU A 100 14.40 -9.22 -9.79
C LEU A 100 14.11 -7.86 -10.40
N ASP A 101 15.14 -7.11 -10.78
CA ASP A 101 15.01 -5.87 -11.53
C ASP A 101 15.01 -6.17 -13.03
N VAL A 102 13.89 -5.93 -13.71
CA VAL A 102 13.70 -6.13 -15.16
C VAL A 102 13.69 -4.78 -15.86
N ARG A 103 14.61 -4.57 -16.81
CA ARG A 103 14.87 -3.25 -17.40
C ARG A 103 14.18 -3.08 -18.75
N TYR A 104 13.42 -2.00 -18.87
CA TYR A 104 12.85 -1.45 -20.09
C TYR A 104 13.50 -0.10 -20.40
N PRO A 105 13.29 0.51 -21.58
CA PRO A 105 13.98 1.74 -21.95
C PRO A 105 13.89 2.88 -20.93
N GLU A 106 12.72 3.13 -20.35
CA GLU A 106 12.47 4.27 -19.42
C GLU A 106 12.21 3.84 -17.97
N VAL A 107 12.03 2.53 -17.73
CA VAL A 107 11.56 1.99 -16.45
C VAL A 107 12.26 0.69 -16.11
N THR A 108 12.59 0.52 -14.84
CA THR A 108 12.99 -0.73 -14.22
C THR A 108 11.85 -1.23 -13.35
N PHE A 109 11.37 -2.45 -13.61
CA PHE A 109 10.39 -3.09 -12.73
C PHE A 109 11.10 -3.97 -11.72
N ARG A 110 10.91 -3.67 -10.43
CA ARG A 110 11.36 -4.51 -9.33
C ARG A 110 10.30 -5.55 -9.02
N VAL A 111 10.51 -6.75 -9.54
CA VAL A 111 9.65 -7.91 -9.38
C VAL A 111 9.98 -8.59 -8.05
N ARG A 112 8.94 -8.81 -7.23
CA ARG A 112 9.01 -9.63 -6.01
C ARG A 112 7.99 -10.75 -6.10
N ILE A 113 8.22 -11.84 -5.40
CA ILE A 113 7.29 -12.97 -5.36
C ILE A 113 6.48 -12.88 -4.08
N PHE A 114 5.15 -12.84 -4.19
CA PHE A 114 4.27 -13.12 -3.06
C PHE A 114 4.05 -14.62 -2.96
N HIS A 115 4.28 -15.16 -1.78
CA HIS A 115 4.05 -16.56 -1.48
C HIS A 115 3.11 -16.69 -0.27
N PRO A 116 1.94 -17.36 -0.42
CA PRO A 116 0.97 -17.48 0.66
C PRO A 116 1.54 -18.09 1.94
N HIS A 117 2.23 -19.24 1.92
CA HIS A 117 2.65 -19.88 3.18
C HIS A 117 3.69 -19.07 3.96
N GLU A 118 4.47 -18.19 3.31
CA GLU A 118 5.42 -17.34 4.04
C GLU A 118 4.69 -16.38 4.98
N LEU A 119 3.52 -15.89 4.54
CA LEU A 119 2.81 -14.79 5.18
C LEU A 119 1.44 -15.20 5.70
N MET A 120 0.99 -16.43 5.50
CA MET A 120 -0.39 -16.86 5.78
C MET A 120 -0.74 -16.72 7.26
N ASP A 121 0.15 -17.12 8.16
CA ASP A 121 -0.09 -16.99 9.61
C ASP A 121 -0.15 -15.51 10.03
N ALA A 122 0.72 -14.67 9.47
CA ALA A 122 0.72 -13.24 9.74
C ALA A 122 -0.54 -12.57 9.17
N ALA A 123 -0.87 -12.87 7.92
CA ALA A 123 -2.07 -12.39 7.25
C ALA A 123 -3.31 -12.80 8.05
N HIS A 124 -3.42 -14.06 8.48
CA HIS A 124 -4.54 -14.51 9.30
C HIS A 124 -4.64 -13.72 10.60
N ARG A 125 -3.54 -13.42 11.28
CA ARG A 125 -3.57 -12.62 12.53
C ARG A 125 -3.92 -11.15 12.30
N VAL A 126 -3.53 -10.59 11.17
CA VAL A 126 -3.65 -9.15 10.88
C VAL A 126 -4.94 -8.80 10.13
N THR A 127 -5.51 -9.74 9.37
CA THR A 127 -6.66 -9.49 8.50
C THR A 127 -7.92 -10.24 8.89
N ASN A 128 -7.86 -11.18 9.85
CA ASN A 128 -9.05 -11.88 10.32
C ASN A 128 -9.79 -11.03 11.35
N PHE A 129 -10.99 -10.56 11.00
CA PHE A 129 -11.91 -9.85 11.89
C PHE A 129 -12.20 -10.52 13.24
N GLN A 130 -12.04 -11.84 13.33
CA GLN A 130 -12.24 -12.61 14.56
C GLN A 130 -10.95 -12.94 15.31
N ALA A 131 -9.79 -12.48 14.82
CA ALA A 131 -8.53 -12.68 15.51
C ALA A 131 -8.59 -12.02 16.89
N LYS A 132 -8.28 -12.80 17.93
CA LYS A 132 -8.19 -12.29 19.30
C LYS A 132 -6.93 -11.44 19.43
N THR A 133 -7.06 -10.23 19.97
CA THR A 133 -5.95 -9.31 20.28
C THR A 133 -4.93 -9.89 21.26
N SER A 134 -5.27 -10.95 22.00
CA SER A 134 -4.39 -11.59 22.99
C SER A 134 -3.28 -12.48 22.39
N SER A 135 -3.28 -12.74 21.08
CA SER A 135 -2.17 -13.45 20.43
C SER A 135 -0.99 -12.50 20.23
N PRO A 136 0.27 -12.94 20.44
CA PRO A 136 1.42 -12.08 20.19
C PRO A 136 1.43 -11.61 18.72
N LEU A 137 1.62 -10.30 18.55
CA LEU A 137 1.73 -9.68 17.24
C LEU A 137 2.87 -10.32 16.42
N PRO A 138 2.71 -10.42 15.10
CA PRO A 138 3.81 -10.80 14.22
C PRO A 138 5.03 -9.89 14.40
N SER A 139 6.23 -10.41 14.10
CA SER A 139 7.43 -9.58 14.13
C SER A 139 7.34 -8.42 13.12
N HIS A 140 8.02 -7.32 13.42
CA HIS A 140 8.03 -6.15 12.54
C HIS A 140 8.47 -6.49 11.10
N GLU A 141 9.48 -7.37 10.94
CA GLU A 141 9.92 -7.85 9.63
C GLU A 141 8.78 -8.53 8.84
N LEU A 142 7.94 -9.32 9.52
CA LEU A 142 6.85 -10.05 8.88
C LEU A 142 5.70 -9.12 8.51
N ILE A 143 5.40 -8.12 9.36
CA ILE A 143 4.46 -7.04 9.05
C ILE A 143 4.91 -6.26 7.83
N GLU A 144 6.18 -5.85 7.75
CA GLU A 144 6.70 -5.12 6.60
C GLU A 144 6.63 -5.92 5.30
N ARG A 145 6.91 -7.23 5.36
CA ARG A 145 6.77 -8.10 4.19
C ARG A 145 5.32 -8.31 3.79
N LEU A 146 4.42 -8.50 4.75
CA LEU A 146 2.99 -8.57 4.47
C LEU A 146 2.47 -7.27 3.86
N ARG A 147 2.91 -6.12 4.38
CA ARG A 147 2.61 -4.80 3.85
C ARG A 147 3.06 -4.69 2.39
N LEU A 148 4.32 -5.05 2.12
CA LEU A 148 4.94 -4.93 0.81
C LEU A 148 4.33 -5.88 -0.25
N LEU A 149 4.13 -7.14 0.11
CA LEU A 149 3.81 -8.20 -0.86
C LEU A 149 2.30 -8.47 -0.99
N TRP A 150 1.50 -8.14 0.03
CA TRP A 150 0.07 -8.48 0.04
C TRP A 150 -0.83 -7.25 0.14
N TRP A 151 -0.56 -6.33 1.07
CA TRP A 151 -1.44 -5.19 1.34
C TRP A 151 -1.30 -4.08 0.30
N ARG A 152 -0.07 -3.62 0.01
CA ARG A 152 0.21 -2.57 -0.98
C ARG A 152 -0.42 -2.86 -2.34
N PRO A 153 -0.25 -4.06 -2.95
CA PRO A 153 -0.86 -4.32 -4.24
C PRO A 153 -2.40 -4.26 -4.24
N ARG A 154 -3.04 -4.68 -3.13
CA ARG A 154 -4.50 -4.64 -2.97
C ARG A 154 -5.03 -3.22 -2.83
N VAL A 155 -4.42 -2.44 -1.94
CA VAL A 155 -4.76 -1.02 -1.76
C VAL A 155 -4.50 -0.26 -3.05
N ARG A 156 -3.38 -0.52 -3.74
CA ARG A 156 -3.05 0.11 -5.02
C ARG A 156 -4.08 -0.18 -6.10
N SER A 157 -4.48 -1.45 -6.24
CA SER A 157 -5.50 -1.85 -7.21
C SER A 157 -6.85 -1.15 -6.94
N ALA A 158 -7.26 -1.08 -5.67
CA ALA A 158 -8.48 -0.38 -5.30
C ALA A 158 -8.40 1.14 -5.59
N LEU A 159 -7.30 1.79 -5.18
CA LEU A 159 -7.06 3.21 -5.46
C LEU A 159 -7.01 3.50 -6.95
N HIS A 160 -6.38 2.64 -7.76
CA HIS A 160 -6.38 2.78 -9.22
C HIS A 160 -7.81 2.82 -9.77
N GLY A 161 -8.64 1.85 -9.37
CA GLY A 161 -10.06 1.83 -9.76
C GLY A 161 -10.80 3.11 -9.37
N HIS A 162 -10.56 3.64 -8.17
CA HIS A 162 -11.18 4.89 -7.74
C HIS A 162 -10.67 6.12 -8.48
N VAL A 163 -9.38 6.21 -8.77
CA VAL A 163 -8.81 7.35 -9.50
C VAL A 163 -9.38 7.41 -10.92
N LEU A 164 -9.59 6.27 -11.57
CA LEU A 164 -10.25 6.22 -12.87
C LEU A 164 -11.71 6.70 -12.82
N GLN A 165 -12.42 6.44 -11.72
CA GLN A 165 -13.81 6.87 -11.53
C GLN A 165 -13.93 8.30 -10.97
N ARG A 166 -12.91 8.79 -10.28
CA ARG A 166 -12.88 10.07 -9.54
C ARG A 166 -11.61 10.83 -9.90
N PRO A 167 -11.59 11.54 -11.04
CA PRO A 167 -10.36 12.14 -11.60
C PRO A 167 -9.64 13.13 -10.66
N ALA A 168 -10.37 13.77 -9.74
CA ALA A 168 -9.80 14.69 -8.76
C ALA A 168 -9.00 14.01 -7.63
N LEU A 169 -9.17 12.71 -7.41
CA LEU A 169 -8.57 11.98 -6.28
C LEU A 169 -7.05 12.00 -6.31
N ALA A 170 -6.44 11.61 -7.44
CA ALA A 170 -4.98 11.57 -7.58
C ALA A 170 -4.36 12.97 -7.38
N GLY A 171 -5.00 14.01 -7.93
CA GLY A 171 -4.56 15.39 -7.71
C GLY A 171 -4.66 15.82 -6.25
N ALA A 172 -5.75 15.47 -5.56
CA ALA A 172 -5.92 15.76 -4.14
C ALA A 172 -4.86 15.06 -3.29
N VAL A 173 -4.59 13.77 -3.56
CA VAL A 173 -3.53 13.01 -2.88
C VAL A 173 -2.18 13.69 -3.06
N ARG A 174 -1.80 14.07 -4.29
CA ARG A 174 -0.52 14.76 -4.53
C ARG A 174 -0.44 16.10 -3.80
N LEU A 175 -1.52 16.89 -3.75
CA LEU A 175 -1.55 18.12 -2.95
C LEU A 175 -1.35 17.83 -1.45
N CYS A 176 -2.05 16.84 -0.91
CA CYS A 176 -1.93 16.43 0.48
C CYS A 176 -0.52 15.91 0.81
N LYS A 177 0.07 15.05 -0.03
CA LYS A 177 1.45 14.55 0.16
C LYS A 177 2.46 15.68 0.13
N ARG A 178 2.33 16.64 -0.80
CA ARG A 178 3.19 17.83 -0.85
C ARG A 178 3.06 18.69 0.41
N TRP A 179 1.83 18.86 0.90
CA TRP A 179 1.58 19.54 2.16
C TRP A 179 2.20 18.80 3.36
N MET A 180 2.05 17.47 3.45
CA MET A 180 2.71 16.65 4.47
C MET A 180 4.24 16.76 4.40
N GLY A 181 4.82 16.81 3.20
CA GLY A 181 6.25 17.08 3.03
C GLY A 181 6.69 18.43 3.59
N SER A 182 5.92 19.50 3.35
CA SER A 182 6.17 20.83 3.95
C SER A 182 6.00 20.84 5.48
N GLN A 183 5.42 19.79 6.03
CA GLN A 183 5.19 19.56 7.43
C GLN A 183 6.25 18.61 8.06
N MET A 184 7.33 18.28 7.34
CA MET A 184 8.34 17.29 7.75
C MET A 184 7.77 15.89 8.01
N LEU A 185 6.67 15.55 7.34
CA LEU A 185 5.98 14.25 7.42
C LEU A 185 5.96 13.56 6.04
N ALA A 186 6.98 13.81 5.22
CA ALA A 186 7.22 13.02 4.01
C ALA A 186 7.52 11.56 4.44
N GLY A 187 6.85 10.59 3.81
CA GLY A 187 6.94 9.17 4.17
C GLY A 187 5.61 8.57 4.63
N TYR A 188 4.66 9.38 5.10
CA TYR A 188 3.30 8.94 5.45
C TYR A 188 2.34 9.03 4.26
N ASP A 189 2.83 8.66 3.07
CA ASP A 189 2.11 8.78 1.81
C ASP A 189 0.86 7.90 1.75
N GLU A 190 0.97 6.68 2.26
CA GLU A 190 -0.12 5.72 2.30
C GLU A 190 -1.21 6.19 3.28
N PHE A 191 -0.84 6.81 4.40
CA PHE A 191 -1.79 7.44 5.32
C PHE A 191 -2.59 8.54 4.62
N VAL A 192 -1.92 9.41 3.85
CA VAL A 192 -2.58 10.44 3.04
C VAL A 192 -3.51 9.83 2.00
N GLU A 193 -3.08 8.76 1.33
CA GLU A 193 -3.92 8.03 0.36
C GLU A 193 -5.21 7.53 1.00
N HIS A 194 -5.16 7.01 2.23
CA HIS A 194 -6.34 6.56 2.97
C HIS A 194 -7.26 7.72 3.38
N LEU A 195 -6.72 8.83 3.88
CA LEU A 195 -7.53 10.01 4.24
C LEU A 195 -8.24 10.60 3.02
N ALA A 196 -7.52 10.70 1.90
CA ALA A 196 -8.09 11.18 0.65
C ALA A 196 -9.15 10.20 0.13
N ALA A 197 -8.88 8.90 0.12
CA ALA A 197 -9.87 7.89 -0.26
C ALA A 197 -11.14 8.02 0.58
N PHE A 198 -11.02 8.14 1.91
CA PHE A 198 -12.16 8.36 2.79
C PHE A 198 -13.00 9.57 2.36
N CYS A 199 -12.39 10.73 2.13
CA CYS A 199 -13.11 11.94 1.73
C CYS A 199 -13.86 11.81 0.39
N PHE A 200 -13.42 10.93 -0.50
CA PHE A 200 -14.02 10.71 -1.82
C PHE A 200 -15.04 9.55 -1.85
N LEU A 201 -14.92 8.59 -0.93
CA LEU A 201 -15.77 7.41 -0.84
C LEU A 201 -16.91 7.59 0.17
N HIS A 202 -16.65 8.36 1.24
CA HIS A 202 -17.58 8.65 2.33
C HIS A 202 -17.76 10.16 2.46
N PRO A 203 -18.34 10.84 1.45
CA PRO A 203 -18.30 12.30 1.37
C PRO A 203 -19.20 13.03 2.37
N ALA A 204 -20.13 12.33 3.00
CA ALA A 204 -21.06 12.91 3.97
C ALA A 204 -20.30 13.67 5.08
N PRO A 205 -20.79 14.84 5.53
CA PRO A 205 -22.08 15.48 5.19
C PRO A 205 -22.08 16.29 3.88
N PHE A 206 -21.02 16.19 3.08
CA PHE A 206 -20.84 16.91 1.82
C PHE A 206 -21.02 15.99 0.60
N GLU A 207 -20.73 16.54 -0.59
CA GLU A 207 -20.57 15.76 -1.82
C GLU A 207 -19.11 15.35 -2.05
N ALA A 208 -18.92 14.33 -2.89
CA ALA A 208 -17.60 13.86 -3.29
C ALA A 208 -16.81 15.01 -3.97
N PRO A 209 -15.54 15.23 -3.63
CA PRO A 209 -14.77 16.32 -4.21
C PRO A 209 -14.63 16.16 -5.73
N THR A 210 -14.91 17.24 -6.46
CA THR A 210 -14.77 17.29 -7.92
C THR A 210 -13.49 18.02 -8.38
N SER A 211 -12.73 18.60 -7.45
CA SER A 211 -11.44 19.22 -7.71
C SER A 211 -10.38 18.81 -6.68
N PRO A 212 -9.09 18.74 -7.09
CA PRO A 212 -7.98 18.45 -6.17
C PRO A 212 -7.93 19.36 -4.94
N GLN A 213 -8.23 20.65 -5.11
CA GLN A 213 -8.18 21.66 -4.07
C GLN A 213 -9.27 21.43 -3.01
N VAL A 214 -10.49 21.09 -3.45
CA VAL A 214 -11.57 20.71 -2.53
C VAL A 214 -11.20 19.42 -1.81
N GLY A 215 -10.65 18.43 -2.51
CA GLY A 215 -10.17 17.18 -1.90
C GLY A 215 -9.11 17.43 -0.82
N PHE A 216 -8.14 18.31 -1.09
CA PHE A 216 -7.15 18.76 -0.11
C PHE A 216 -7.81 19.41 1.12
N CYS A 217 -8.74 20.34 0.90
CA CYS A 217 -9.47 20.98 2.00
C CYS A 217 -10.28 19.96 2.82
N ARG A 218 -10.91 18.96 2.17
CA ARG A 218 -11.63 17.90 2.88
C ARG A 218 -10.71 17.07 3.76
N VAL A 219 -9.52 16.72 3.29
CA VAL A 219 -8.53 16.00 4.10
C VAL A 219 -8.07 16.83 5.31
N CYS A 220 -7.78 18.13 5.12
CA CYS A 220 -7.44 19.01 6.24
C CYS A 220 -8.60 19.14 7.24
N TRP A 221 -9.84 19.21 6.75
CA TRP A 221 -11.03 19.25 7.60
C TRP A 221 -11.20 17.94 8.38
N LEU A 222 -11.06 16.79 7.72
CA LEU A 222 -11.09 15.48 8.36
C LEU A 222 -10.05 15.37 9.50
N LEU A 223 -8.79 15.70 9.21
CA LEU A 223 -7.72 15.70 10.23
C LEU A 223 -8.08 16.55 11.45
N GLN A 224 -8.64 17.74 11.22
CA GLN A 224 -8.92 18.70 12.29
C GLN A 224 -10.18 18.36 13.10
N ALA A 225 -11.26 17.94 12.42
CA ALA A 225 -12.60 17.85 12.96
C ALA A 225 -13.02 16.44 13.39
N PHE A 226 -12.41 15.38 12.82
CA PHE A 226 -12.73 14.00 13.18
C PHE A 226 -12.36 13.70 14.64
N ASP A 227 -13.19 12.91 15.31
CA ASP A 227 -13.00 12.52 16.70
C ASP A 227 -12.09 11.30 16.81
N TRP A 228 -10.81 11.52 16.54
CA TRP A 228 -9.76 10.50 16.61
C TRP A 228 -9.63 9.81 17.97
N GLN A 229 -10.19 10.38 19.04
CA GLN A 229 -10.12 9.81 20.38
C GLN A 229 -11.16 8.73 20.62
N HIS A 230 -12.34 8.86 20.00
CA HIS A 230 -13.48 7.97 20.27
C HIS A 230 -13.97 7.22 19.03
N GLU A 231 -13.50 7.57 17.83
CA GLU A 231 -13.92 6.93 16.59
C GLU A 231 -12.74 6.43 15.76
N PRO A 232 -12.80 5.19 15.24
CA PRO A 232 -11.89 4.71 14.21
C PRO A 232 -12.29 5.23 12.82
N LEU A 233 -11.31 5.67 12.02
CA LEU A 233 -11.55 5.99 10.63
C LEU A 233 -11.56 4.71 9.78
N ILE A 234 -12.76 4.25 9.41
CA ILE A 234 -12.95 3.05 8.58
C ILE A 234 -13.03 3.43 7.11
N VAL A 235 -12.06 3.00 6.29
CA VAL A 235 -12.03 3.22 4.85
C VAL A 235 -12.56 2.01 4.09
N ASP A 236 -13.76 2.14 3.53
CA ASP A 236 -14.38 1.13 2.67
C ASP A 236 -13.99 1.34 1.20
N PHE A 237 -12.89 0.73 0.76
CA PHE A 237 -12.41 0.84 -0.61
C PHE A 237 -13.35 0.14 -1.62
N ASP A 238 -13.82 -1.07 -1.35
CA ASP A 238 -14.60 -1.82 -2.33
C ASP A 238 -16.12 -1.58 -2.21
N GLY A 239 -16.57 -0.87 -1.17
CA GLY A 239 -17.99 -0.64 -0.88
C GLY A 239 -18.69 -1.90 -0.39
N LYS A 240 -17.94 -2.89 0.09
CA LYS A 240 -18.45 -4.23 0.46
C LYS A 240 -18.30 -4.53 1.94
N LEU A 241 -17.91 -3.57 2.77
CA LEU A 241 -17.86 -3.80 4.21
C LEU A 241 -19.26 -4.06 4.76
N THR A 242 -19.41 -5.18 5.47
CA THR A 242 -20.65 -5.52 6.19
C THR A 242 -20.71 -4.79 7.54
N GLU A 243 -21.89 -4.71 8.15
CA GLU A 243 -22.02 -4.13 9.50
C GLU A 243 -21.30 -4.97 10.56
N GLU A 244 -21.24 -6.30 10.38
CA GLU A 244 -20.47 -7.19 11.26
C GLU A 244 -18.97 -6.91 11.17
N GLU A 245 -18.45 -6.72 9.96
CA GLU A 245 -17.05 -6.34 9.73
C GLU A 245 -16.74 -4.96 10.34
N ARG A 246 -17.63 -3.96 10.16
CA ARG A 246 -17.48 -2.63 10.78
C ARG A 246 -17.52 -2.69 12.31
N LEU A 247 -18.39 -3.53 12.89
CA LEU A 247 -18.47 -3.72 14.34
C LEU A 247 -17.19 -4.34 14.88
N SER A 248 -16.66 -5.36 14.22
CA SER A 248 -15.37 -5.98 14.60
C SER A 248 -14.20 -4.98 14.55
N MET A 249 -14.13 -4.12 13.52
CA MET A 249 -13.10 -3.07 13.47
C MET A 249 -13.21 -2.07 14.62
N ARG A 250 -14.44 -1.70 15.03
CA ARG A 250 -14.68 -0.86 16.21
C ARG A 250 -14.25 -1.55 17.50
N GLN A 251 -14.58 -2.83 17.68
CA GLN A 251 -14.13 -3.61 18.82
C GLN A 251 -12.60 -3.71 18.88
N SER A 252 -11.92 -3.81 17.73
CA SER A 252 -10.46 -3.79 17.68
C SER A 252 -9.87 -2.45 18.13
N PHE A 253 -10.52 -1.33 17.78
CA PHE A 253 -10.13 0.00 18.23
C PHE A 253 -10.32 0.16 19.74
N GLU A 254 -11.47 -0.25 20.27
CA GLU A 254 -11.80 -0.22 21.71
C GLU A 254 -10.80 -1.05 22.52
N ALA A 255 -10.52 -2.29 22.09
CA ALA A 255 -9.57 -3.16 22.76
C ALA A 255 -8.16 -2.56 22.81
N HIS A 256 -7.69 -1.93 21.71
CA HIS A 256 -6.41 -1.25 21.70
C HIS A 256 -6.38 0.00 22.59
N HIS A 257 -7.50 0.73 22.66
CA HIS A 257 -7.63 1.91 23.53
C HIS A 257 -7.59 1.53 25.01
N ASP A 258 -8.23 0.42 25.40
CA ASP A 258 -8.25 -0.09 26.78
C ASP A 258 -6.89 -0.64 27.23
N GLU A 259 -6.11 -1.21 26.31
CA GLU A 259 -4.75 -1.74 26.60
C GLU A 259 -3.67 -0.65 26.65
N GLY A 260 -3.92 0.52 26.05
CA GLY A 260 -2.98 1.64 25.94
C GLY A 260 -3.18 2.76 26.97
N ASP A 261 -2.20 3.65 27.09
CA ASP A 261 -2.23 4.82 27.99
C ASP A 261 -3.13 5.98 27.46
N GLY A 262 -4.24 5.64 26.79
CA GLY A 262 -5.34 6.54 26.43
C GLY A 262 -5.13 7.50 25.25
N LEU A 263 -4.04 7.43 24.48
CA LEU A 263 -3.77 8.37 23.38
C LEU A 263 -3.37 7.65 22.08
N VAL A 264 -4.37 7.14 21.37
CA VAL A 264 -4.24 6.74 19.96
C VAL A 264 -4.42 7.99 19.11
N PRO A 265 -3.35 8.55 18.50
CA PRO A 265 -3.44 9.82 17.77
C PRO A 265 -4.29 9.73 16.50
N PHE A 266 -4.23 8.58 15.85
CA PHE A 266 -4.92 8.23 14.62
C PHE A 266 -5.19 6.73 14.67
N TRP A 267 -6.39 6.32 14.29
CA TRP A 267 -6.72 4.93 14.01
C TRP A 267 -7.39 4.89 12.64
N VAL A 268 -6.73 4.28 11.66
CA VAL A 268 -7.23 4.18 10.29
C VAL A 268 -7.18 2.72 9.89
N CYS A 269 -8.35 2.14 9.64
CA CYS A 269 -8.48 0.74 9.27
C CYS A 269 -9.28 0.61 7.97
N SER A 270 -9.18 -0.56 7.34
CA SER A 270 -9.92 -0.90 6.13
C SER A 270 -10.16 -2.39 6.09
N ARG A 271 -10.91 -2.89 5.10
CA ARG A 271 -11.08 -4.34 4.91
C ARG A 271 -9.75 -5.09 4.78
N PHE A 272 -8.72 -4.43 4.24
CA PHE A 272 -7.39 -5.01 4.05
C PHE A 272 -6.50 -4.89 5.29
N ASP A 273 -6.90 -4.09 6.28
CA ASP A 273 -6.17 -3.86 7.53
C ASP A 273 -7.18 -3.56 8.66
N PRO A 274 -7.98 -4.55 9.09
CA PRO A 274 -9.09 -4.34 10.03
C PRO A 274 -8.61 -3.93 11.42
N HIS A 275 -7.37 -4.29 11.78
CA HIS A 275 -6.77 -4.01 13.08
C HIS A 275 -5.77 -2.84 13.06
N ALA A 276 -5.66 -2.10 11.95
CA ALA A 276 -4.76 -0.95 11.78
C ALA A 276 -3.28 -1.26 12.08
N LEU A 277 -2.79 -2.42 11.64
CA LEU A 277 -1.42 -2.91 11.91
C LEU A 277 -0.48 -2.75 10.70
N LEU A 278 -1.02 -2.55 9.48
CA LEU A 278 -0.25 -2.50 8.23
C LEU A 278 0.00 -1.07 7.77
N LEU A 279 -0.96 -0.17 8.00
CA LEU A 279 -0.81 1.23 7.62
C LEU A 279 0.14 1.95 8.56
N GLU A 280 1.24 2.49 8.03
CA GLU A 280 2.12 3.36 8.81
C GLU A 280 1.45 4.71 9.09
N LEU A 281 1.37 5.07 10.37
CA LEU A 281 0.74 6.30 10.85
C LEU A 281 1.79 7.30 11.36
N PRO A 282 1.54 8.62 11.24
CA PRO A 282 2.38 9.62 11.87
C PRO A 282 2.50 9.38 13.39
N PRO A 283 3.67 9.63 14.01
CA PRO A 283 3.87 9.38 15.43
C PRO A 283 2.91 10.20 16.30
N ALA A 284 2.54 9.68 17.46
CA ALA A 284 1.62 10.37 18.37
C ALA A 284 2.10 11.78 18.77
N THR A 285 3.41 11.98 18.86
CA THR A 285 4.04 13.25 19.21
C THR A 285 3.74 14.38 18.23
N VAL A 286 3.44 14.06 16.96
CA VAL A 286 3.15 15.08 15.92
C VAL A 286 1.65 15.27 15.65
N ALA A 287 0.78 14.46 16.25
CA ALA A 287 -0.65 14.44 15.91
C ALA A 287 -1.35 15.77 16.23
N ALA A 288 -1.20 16.28 17.45
CA ALA A 288 -1.78 17.56 17.85
C ALA A 288 -1.26 18.72 16.98
N TRP A 289 0.02 18.67 16.61
CA TRP A 289 0.61 19.64 15.71
C TRP A 289 0.01 19.53 14.31
N LEU A 290 -0.13 18.33 13.76
CA LEU A 290 -0.70 18.09 12.43
C LEU A 290 -2.15 18.60 12.34
N ARG A 291 -2.96 18.34 13.36
CA ARG A 291 -4.35 18.85 13.46
C ARG A 291 -4.39 20.38 13.48
N ARG A 292 -3.46 21.03 14.18
CA ARG A 292 -3.33 22.50 14.21
C ARG A 292 -2.93 23.06 12.85
N ARG A 293 -2.00 22.41 12.15
CA ARG A 293 -1.58 22.81 10.80
C ARG A 293 -2.69 22.63 9.78
N ALA A 294 -3.48 21.57 9.90
CA ALA A 294 -4.67 21.36 9.08
C ALA A 294 -5.71 22.47 9.28
N ARG A 295 -5.98 22.87 10.53
CA ARG A 295 -6.83 24.05 10.83
C ARG A 295 -6.33 25.31 10.13
N HIS A 296 -5.04 25.61 10.28
CA HIS A 296 -4.44 26.81 9.69
C HIS A 296 -4.50 26.79 8.16
N ALA A 297 -4.30 25.62 7.52
CA ALA A 297 -4.43 25.48 6.07
C ALA A 297 -5.86 25.83 5.60
N LEU A 298 -6.89 25.40 6.33
CA LEU A 298 -8.28 25.74 6.04
C LEU A 298 -8.58 27.23 6.22
N GLU A 299 -8.03 27.86 7.26
CA GLU A 299 -8.18 29.30 7.48
C GLU A 299 -7.59 30.12 6.33
N LEU A 300 -6.45 29.69 5.78
CA LEU A 300 -5.86 30.32 4.59
C LEU A 300 -6.73 30.13 3.35
N CYS A 301 -7.25 28.91 3.13
CA CYS A 301 -8.12 28.62 2.00
C CYS A 301 -9.44 29.40 2.03
N ARG A 302 -9.92 29.81 3.20
CA ARG A 302 -11.12 30.67 3.34
C ARG A 302 -10.88 32.14 3.04
N ARG A 303 -9.62 32.60 3.05
CA ARG A 303 -9.25 34.01 2.85
C ARG A 303 -8.93 34.37 1.40
N GLN A 304 -8.73 33.37 0.55
CA GLN A 304 -8.47 33.50 -0.89
C GLN A 304 -9.78 33.39 -1.67
#